data_AF-A0A961I1C4-F1
#
_entry.id   AF-A0A961I1C4-F1
#
_cell.length_a   1.000
_cell.length_b   1.000
_cell.length_c   1.000
_cell.angle_alpha   90.00
_cell.angle_beta   90.00
_cell.angle_gamma   90.00
#
_symmetry.space_group_name_H-M   'P 1'
#
loop_
_entity.id
_entity.type
_entity.pdbx_description
1 polymer ?
#
loop_
_entity_poly.entity_id
_entity_poly.type
_entity_poly.pdbx_seq_one_letter_code
_entity_poly.pdbx_strand_id
1 'polypeptide(L)'
;MPRLLSFALALCLALGVLSAPVPTAAQTTPEAAPALPDPLTPDAARDMLARMSDDQVRGMLLERLDAVAATEAADETPASAGLFATIGTLWTAFYLPILGAFRALPHLFSSEARAIGNFLRAFESPQLLMMFVYTGIALAAGLAAEFVVNRLARAWRGQVALGAEPDLASTLRYLFGRFIRELLGLVAFYIVLRTVGLALLSPQQIVFAAPAVTLLIWLPRLAAALARFVLSPAQPELRLVNLDDHWARYLYHHLVGLVLLIGIGRFVVGFNIAYGVPITETRIAFWFSTAVHVYVGFIAWTARDGLYELILGRDPDRTAFDEAVARYYPHFALALT
;
A
#
# COMPACT_ATOMS: atom_id res chain seq x y z
N MET A 1 17.57 8.50 -18.79
CA MET A 1 16.10 8.51 -18.65
C MET A 1 15.43 7.18 -18.22
N PRO A 2 16.00 5.97 -18.33
CA PRO A 2 15.30 4.74 -17.89
C PRO A 2 15.10 4.65 -16.37
N ARG A 3 15.96 5.31 -15.57
CA ARG A 3 15.92 5.28 -14.09
C ARG A 3 14.68 5.94 -13.46
N LEU A 4 14.11 6.98 -14.08
CA LEU A 4 12.89 7.64 -13.58
C LEU A 4 11.63 6.79 -13.87
N LEU A 5 11.68 5.97 -14.92
CA LEU A 5 10.58 5.11 -15.34
C LEU A 5 10.54 3.81 -14.54
N SER A 6 11.72 3.21 -14.29
CA SER A 6 11.87 2.15 -13.29
C SER A 6 11.39 2.63 -11.93
N PHE A 7 11.59 3.92 -11.59
CA PHE A 7 11.09 4.50 -10.34
C PHE A 7 9.57 4.63 -10.31
N ALA A 8 8.88 4.98 -11.39
CA ALA A 8 7.42 5.11 -11.40
C ALA A 8 6.70 3.74 -11.34
N LEU A 9 7.23 2.74 -12.06
CA LEU A 9 6.74 1.37 -12.02
C LEU A 9 7.12 0.70 -10.68
N ALA A 10 8.35 0.91 -10.19
CA ALA A 10 8.79 0.45 -8.87
C ALA A 10 8.11 1.19 -7.73
N LEU A 11 7.65 2.43 -7.89
CA LEU A 11 6.85 3.13 -6.87
C LEU A 11 5.44 2.55 -6.79
N CYS A 12 4.84 2.16 -7.93
CA CYS A 12 3.56 1.44 -7.94
C CYS A 12 3.69 0.02 -7.37
N LEU A 13 4.78 -0.68 -7.66
CA LEU A 13 5.12 -1.99 -7.05
C LEU A 13 5.48 -1.85 -5.55
N ALA A 14 6.25 -0.84 -5.15
CA ALA A 14 6.64 -0.61 -3.76
C ALA A 14 5.46 -0.16 -2.87
N LEU A 15 4.45 0.50 -3.43
CA LEU A 15 3.19 0.75 -2.74
C LEU A 15 2.41 -0.56 -2.46
N GLY A 16 2.57 -1.58 -3.31
CA GLY A 16 2.10 -2.94 -3.08
C GLY A 16 2.91 -3.70 -2.02
N VAL A 17 4.21 -3.41 -1.90
CA VAL A 17 5.16 -4.08 -0.96
C VAL A 17 5.21 -3.45 0.43
N LEU A 18 4.36 -2.47 0.75
CA LEU A 18 4.06 -2.08 2.14
C LEU A 18 3.22 -3.17 2.86
N SER A 19 3.72 -4.41 2.83
CA SER A 19 3.42 -5.46 3.78
C SER A 19 4.42 -5.28 4.91
N ALA A 20 4.13 -4.38 5.85
CA ALA A 20 4.85 -4.43 7.11
C ALA A 20 4.60 -5.84 7.71
N PRO A 21 5.63 -6.57 8.16
CA PRO A 21 5.41 -7.74 8.98
C PRO A 21 4.72 -7.24 10.26
N VAL A 22 3.41 -7.47 10.35
CA VAL A 22 2.70 -7.28 11.60
C VAL A 22 3.19 -8.39 12.53
N PRO A 23 3.72 -8.07 13.73
CA PRO A 23 4.16 -9.08 14.67
C PRO A 23 2.97 -9.95 15.02
N THR A 24 3.08 -11.23 14.69
CA THR A 24 2.07 -12.22 15.05
C THR A 24 2.25 -12.48 16.53
N ALA A 25 1.36 -11.92 17.36
CA ALA A 25 1.27 -12.31 18.76
C ALA A 25 0.79 -13.77 18.81
N ALA A 26 1.71 -14.67 19.14
CA ALA A 26 1.38 -16.07 19.40
C ALA A 26 0.67 -16.16 20.75
N GLN A 27 -0.54 -16.72 20.75
CA GLN A 27 -1.19 -17.23 21.94
C GLN A 27 -0.60 -18.60 22.27
N THR A 28 -0.15 -18.79 23.51
CA THR A 28 0.23 -20.10 24.04
C THR A 28 -0.39 -20.33 25.41
N THR A 29 -1.01 -21.51 25.58
CA THR A 29 -1.38 -22.11 26.87
C THR A 29 -1.55 -23.62 26.64
N PRO A 30 -1.25 -24.53 27.59
CA PRO A 30 -0.27 -24.51 28.68
C PRO A 30 0.66 -25.76 28.72
N GLU A 31 1.58 -25.74 29.71
CA GLU A 31 2.11 -26.89 30.49
C GLU A 31 3.45 -27.52 30.01
N ALA A 32 4.50 -27.75 30.82
CA ALA A 32 4.71 -27.66 32.28
C ALA A 32 6.13 -27.14 32.61
N ALA A 33 6.23 -26.27 33.62
CA ALA A 33 7.46 -25.88 34.30
C ALA A 33 7.23 -26.01 35.82
N PRO A 34 8.27 -26.24 36.65
CA PRO A 34 8.10 -26.56 38.06
C PRO A 34 7.50 -25.36 38.84
N ALA A 35 6.66 -25.68 39.82
CA ALA A 35 5.79 -24.72 40.51
C ALA A 35 6.55 -23.57 41.20
N LEU A 36 6.22 -22.35 40.80
CA LEU A 36 6.37 -21.13 41.60
C LEU A 36 4.97 -20.74 42.13
N PRO A 37 4.82 -20.29 43.39
CA PRO A 37 3.53 -19.82 43.89
C PRO A 37 3.13 -18.48 43.26
N ASP A 38 1.87 -18.39 42.82
CA ASP A 38 1.21 -17.15 42.38
C ASP A 38 0.64 -16.34 43.58
N PRO A 39 0.47 -15.01 43.45
CA PRO A 39 0.70 -14.21 42.25
C PRO A 39 1.96 -13.31 42.32
N LEU A 40 2.68 -13.28 41.20
CA LEU A 40 3.71 -12.30 40.85
C LEU A 40 3.08 -10.93 40.56
N THR A 41 2.81 -10.13 41.60
CA THR A 41 2.51 -8.70 41.42
C THR A 41 3.82 -7.93 41.14
N PRO A 42 3.78 -6.82 40.37
CA PRO A 42 4.95 -5.97 40.12
C PRO A 42 5.65 -5.52 41.40
N ASP A 43 4.91 -5.42 42.49
CA ASP A 43 5.42 -5.07 43.82
C ASP A 43 6.09 -6.26 44.51
N ALA A 44 5.58 -7.49 44.38
CA ALA A 44 6.25 -8.68 44.91
C ALA A 44 7.61 -8.92 44.22
N ALA A 45 7.69 -8.68 42.91
CA ALA A 45 8.95 -8.74 42.17
C ALA A 45 9.94 -7.65 42.62
N ARG A 46 9.45 -6.43 42.86
CA ARG A 46 10.25 -5.28 43.32
C ARG A 46 10.77 -5.47 44.75
N ASP A 47 9.96 -6.10 45.60
CA ASP A 47 10.29 -6.44 46.99
C ASP A 47 11.25 -7.65 47.09
N MET A 48 11.23 -8.53 46.08
CA MET A 48 12.22 -9.59 45.90
C MET A 48 13.55 -9.02 45.40
N LEU A 49 13.52 -8.12 44.41
CA LEU A 49 14.68 -7.39 43.91
C LEU A 49 15.34 -6.51 44.99
N ALA A 50 14.56 -5.89 45.86
CA ALA A 50 15.07 -5.11 46.99
C ALA A 50 15.80 -5.96 48.05
N ARG A 51 15.52 -7.27 48.09
CA ARG A 51 16.18 -8.24 48.98
C ARG A 51 17.38 -8.94 48.34
N MET A 52 17.55 -8.83 47.02
CA MET A 52 18.69 -9.39 46.30
C MET A 52 19.84 -8.38 46.30
N SER A 53 21.07 -8.86 46.52
CA SER A 53 22.25 -8.01 46.36
C SER A 53 22.55 -7.74 44.89
N ASP A 54 23.19 -6.61 44.58
CA ASP A 54 23.52 -6.22 43.21
C ASP A 54 24.26 -7.30 42.41
N ASP A 55 25.10 -8.11 43.07
CA ASP A 55 25.81 -9.23 42.44
C ASP A 55 24.87 -10.40 42.07
N GLN A 56 23.83 -10.64 42.84
CA GLN A 56 22.81 -11.65 42.53
C GLN A 56 21.90 -11.21 41.39
N VAL A 57 21.59 -9.91 41.31
CA VAL A 57 20.84 -9.32 40.19
C VAL A 57 21.68 -9.40 38.91
N ARG A 58 22.98 -9.07 38.99
CA ARG A 58 23.89 -9.21 37.85
C ARG A 58 24.00 -10.66 37.37
N GLY A 59 24.10 -11.63 38.28
CA GLY A 59 24.11 -13.05 37.95
C GLY A 59 22.82 -13.50 37.24
N MET A 60 21.65 -13.12 37.78
CA MET A 60 20.36 -13.46 37.17
C MET A 60 20.18 -12.81 35.79
N LEU A 61 20.61 -11.55 35.62
CA LEU A 61 20.52 -10.86 34.34
C LEU A 61 21.45 -11.48 33.30
N LEU A 62 22.66 -11.91 33.68
CA LEU A 62 23.56 -12.63 32.78
C LEU A 62 23.00 -14.00 32.40
N GLU A 63 22.43 -14.74 33.34
CA GLU A 63 21.80 -16.04 33.06
C GLU A 63 20.56 -15.88 32.17
N ARG A 64 19.77 -14.82 32.36
CA ARG A 64 18.66 -14.48 31.47
C ARG A 64 19.15 -14.00 30.11
N LEU A 65 20.24 -13.24 30.05
CA LEU A 65 20.83 -12.79 28.79
C LEU A 65 21.40 -13.98 28.01
N ASP A 66 22.08 -14.92 28.68
CA ASP A 66 22.59 -16.15 28.07
C ASP A 66 21.45 -17.08 27.65
N ALA A 67 20.37 -17.17 28.44
CA ALA A 67 19.18 -17.92 28.04
C ALA A 67 18.48 -17.29 26.82
N VAL A 68 18.38 -15.96 26.78
CA VAL A 68 17.84 -15.21 25.63
C VAL A 68 18.76 -15.35 24.42
N ALA A 69 20.07 -15.23 24.60
CA ALA A 69 21.06 -15.42 23.55
C ALA A 69 21.09 -16.86 23.04
N ALA A 70 20.83 -17.86 23.88
CA ALA A 70 20.71 -19.26 23.48
C ALA A 70 19.41 -19.51 22.70
N THR A 71 18.30 -18.85 23.06
CA THR A 71 17.05 -18.89 22.27
C THR A 71 17.19 -18.15 20.96
N GLU A 72 17.84 -16.98 20.94
CA GLU A 72 18.11 -16.22 19.72
C GLU A 72 19.11 -16.95 18.82
N ALA A 73 20.14 -17.60 19.37
CA ALA A 73 21.05 -18.46 18.62
C ALA A 73 20.37 -19.72 18.07
N ALA A 74 19.37 -20.27 18.77
CA ALA A 74 18.55 -21.37 18.27
C ALA A 74 17.62 -20.93 17.13
N ASP A 75 17.17 -19.67 17.14
CA ASP A 75 16.36 -19.06 16.09
C ASP A 75 17.20 -18.51 14.90
N GLU A 76 18.47 -18.16 15.11
CA GLU A 76 19.37 -17.60 14.08
C GLU A 76 20.34 -18.61 13.43
N THR A 77 20.39 -19.86 13.90
CA THR A 77 21.21 -20.89 13.22
C THR A 77 20.32 -21.79 12.36
N PRO A 78 20.14 -21.51 11.05
CA PRO A 78 19.80 -22.59 10.15
C PRO A 78 21.04 -23.49 10.11
N ALA A 79 21.09 -24.51 10.97
CA ALA A 79 21.99 -25.64 10.80
C ALA A 79 21.85 -26.07 9.35
N SER A 80 22.88 -25.78 8.52
CA SER A 80 22.86 -25.78 7.06
C SER A 80 21.77 -26.70 6.51
N ALA A 81 20.56 -26.17 6.34
CA ALA A 81 19.43 -26.98 5.94
C ALA A 81 19.79 -27.42 4.52
N GLY A 82 20.01 -28.73 4.34
CA GLY A 82 20.40 -29.26 3.04
C GLY A 82 19.47 -28.73 1.95
N LEU A 83 19.96 -28.58 0.71
CA LEU A 83 19.20 -28.01 -0.40
C LEU A 83 17.76 -28.57 -0.48
N PHE A 84 17.57 -29.86 -0.20
CA PHE A 84 16.26 -30.52 -0.12
C PHE A 84 15.36 -30.06 1.04
N ALA A 85 15.92 -29.79 2.22
CA ALA A 85 15.18 -29.23 3.35
C ALA A 85 14.76 -27.78 3.04
N THR A 86 15.66 -26.99 2.45
CA THR A 86 15.33 -25.63 2.00
C THR A 86 14.24 -25.65 0.93
N ILE A 87 14.32 -26.54 -0.07
CA ILE A 87 13.27 -26.73 -1.08
C ILE A 87 11.95 -27.17 -0.41
N GLY A 88 11.99 -28.09 0.54
CA GLY A 88 10.80 -28.54 1.27
C GLY A 88 10.15 -27.42 2.07
N THR A 89 10.93 -26.63 2.80
CA THR A 89 10.44 -25.46 3.54
C THR A 89 9.87 -24.41 2.59
N LEU A 90 10.54 -24.11 1.48
CA LEU A 90 10.03 -23.19 0.46
C LEU A 90 8.73 -23.69 -0.18
N TRP A 91 8.66 -25.00 -0.48
CA TRP A 91 7.47 -25.62 -1.06
C TRP A 91 6.27 -25.54 -0.10
N THR A 92 6.48 -25.88 1.17
CA THR A 92 5.44 -25.77 2.20
C THR A 92 5.00 -24.33 2.40
N ALA A 93 5.94 -23.38 2.50
CA ALA A 93 5.65 -21.96 2.61
C ALA A 93 4.88 -21.41 1.40
N PHE A 94 5.08 -21.99 0.21
CA PHE A 94 4.38 -21.61 -1.01
C PHE A 94 2.90 -22.05 -1.01
N TYR A 95 2.59 -23.32 -0.72
CA TYR A 95 1.21 -23.82 -0.85
C TYR A 95 0.34 -23.57 0.40
N LEU A 96 0.92 -23.46 1.60
CA LEU A 96 0.17 -23.28 2.85
C LEU A 96 -0.74 -22.03 2.83
N PRO A 97 -0.29 -20.84 2.37
CA PRO A 97 -1.14 -19.67 2.26
C PRO A 97 -2.32 -19.86 1.31
N ILE A 98 -2.09 -20.52 0.17
CA ILE A 98 -3.11 -20.79 -0.85
C ILE A 98 -4.20 -21.69 -0.27
N LEU A 99 -3.78 -22.83 0.28
CA LEU A 99 -4.69 -23.81 0.87
C LEU A 99 -5.43 -23.24 2.08
N GLY A 100 -4.76 -22.43 2.90
CA GLY A 100 -5.38 -21.68 3.98
C GLY A 100 -6.45 -20.70 3.49
N ALA A 101 -6.20 -19.98 2.39
CA ALA A 101 -7.16 -19.05 1.81
C ALA A 101 -8.41 -19.75 1.25
N PHE A 102 -8.25 -20.89 0.57
CA PHE A 102 -9.38 -21.69 0.09
C PHE A 102 -10.21 -22.28 1.24
N ARG A 103 -9.56 -22.73 2.32
CA ARG A 103 -10.25 -23.22 3.52
C ARG A 103 -11.00 -22.12 4.27
N ALA A 104 -10.51 -20.88 4.24
CA ALA A 104 -11.13 -19.73 4.86
C ALA A 104 -12.30 -19.13 4.05
N LEU A 105 -12.43 -19.49 2.77
CA LEU A 105 -13.43 -18.91 1.84
C LEU A 105 -14.88 -19.02 2.35
N PRO A 106 -15.35 -20.17 2.89
CA PRO A 106 -16.70 -20.25 3.45
C PRO A 106 -16.94 -19.32 4.65
N HIS A 107 -15.90 -19.10 5.46
CA HIS A 107 -15.98 -18.24 6.64
C HIS A 107 -15.96 -16.76 6.27
N LEU A 108 -15.35 -16.39 5.13
CA LEU A 108 -15.22 -15.01 4.68
C LEU A 108 -16.54 -14.25 4.76
N PHE A 109 -17.62 -14.74 4.16
CA PHE A 109 -18.91 -14.04 4.18
C PHE A 109 -19.49 -13.88 5.58
N SER A 110 -19.32 -14.89 6.45
CA SER A 110 -19.80 -14.84 7.82
C SER A 110 -18.99 -13.87 8.69
N SER A 111 -17.68 -13.79 8.48
CA SER A 111 -16.78 -12.87 9.18
C SER A 111 -16.98 -11.44 8.69
N GLU A 112 -17.18 -11.21 7.39
CA GLU A 112 -17.54 -9.89 6.84
C GLU A 112 -18.89 -9.41 7.41
N ALA A 113 -19.91 -10.28 7.44
CA ALA A 113 -21.19 -9.96 8.07
C ALA A 113 -21.02 -9.63 9.57
N ARG A 114 -20.09 -10.30 10.26
CA ARG A 114 -19.75 -10.00 11.66
C ARG A 114 -19.05 -8.65 11.79
N ALA A 115 -18.09 -8.31 10.92
CA ALA A 115 -17.43 -7.01 10.91
C ALA A 115 -18.44 -5.87 10.69
N ILE A 116 -19.33 -6.02 9.70
CA ILE A 116 -20.42 -5.08 9.43
C ILE A 116 -21.36 -4.99 10.63
N GLY A 117 -21.74 -6.11 11.22
CA GLY A 117 -22.59 -6.14 12.42
C GLY A 117 -21.95 -5.43 13.62
N ASN A 118 -20.65 -5.64 13.84
CA ASN A 118 -19.89 -4.97 14.89
C ASN A 118 -19.77 -3.46 14.62
N PHE A 119 -19.53 -3.07 13.37
CA PHE A 119 -19.57 -1.67 12.94
C PHE A 119 -20.92 -1.02 13.23
N LEU A 120 -22.02 -1.65 12.81
CA LEU A 120 -23.37 -1.12 13.04
C LEU A 120 -23.74 -1.04 14.52
N ARG A 121 -23.20 -1.91 15.38
CA ARG A 121 -23.37 -1.83 16.85
C ARG A 121 -22.46 -0.79 17.49
N ALA A 122 -21.32 -0.50 16.88
CA ALA A 122 -20.37 0.49 17.40
C ALA A 122 -20.92 1.92 17.30
N PHE A 123 -21.83 2.17 16.36
CA PHE A 123 -22.48 3.47 16.18
C PHE A 123 -23.97 3.39 16.49
N GLU A 124 -24.49 4.36 17.24
CA GLU A 124 -25.94 4.54 17.31
C GLU A 124 -26.47 5.00 15.92
N SER A 125 -27.69 4.61 15.54
CA SER A 125 -28.26 4.91 14.22
C SER A 125 -28.14 6.39 13.79
N PRO A 126 -28.38 7.39 14.68
CA PRO A 126 -28.18 8.80 14.32
C PRO A 126 -26.70 9.15 14.08
N GLN A 127 -25.78 8.58 14.85
CA GLN A 127 -24.34 8.86 14.74
C GLN A 127 -23.75 8.33 13.44
N LEU A 128 -24.26 7.19 12.95
CA LEU A 128 -23.86 6.63 11.66
C LEU A 128 -24.28 7.54 10.51
N LEU A 129 -25.52 8.05 10.52
CA LEU A 129 -25.97 9.01 9.52
C LEU A 129 -25.14 10.30 9.58
N MET A 130 -24.91 10.83 10.78
CA MET A 130 -24.09 12.03 10.98
C MET A 130 -22.65 11.83 10.50
N MET A 131 -22.06 10.63 10.66
CA MET A 131 -20.73 10.34 10.13
C MET A 131 -20.66 10.54 8.61
N PHE A 132 -21.63 9.99 7.86
CA PHE A 132 -21.66 10.16 6.40
C PHE A 132 -21.93 11.61 6.00
N VAL A 133 -22.81 12.31 6.72
CA VAL A 133 -23.07 13.74 6.48
C VAL A 133 -21.83 14.59 6.73
N TYR A 134 -21.17 14.43 7.87
CA TYR A 134 -19.95 15.18 8.21
C TYR A 134 -18.78 14.83 7.29
N THR A 135 -18.65 13.57 6.89
CA THR A 135 -17.68 13.16 5.87
C THR A 135 -17.99 13.84 4.54
N GLY A 136 -19.27 13.90 4.13
CA GLY A 136 -19.71 14.61 2.94
C GLY A 136 -19.42 16.10 2.99
N ILE A 137 -19.67 16.76 4.12
CA ILE A 137 -19.33 18.18 4.34
C ILE A 137 -17.82 18.39 4.26
N ALA A 138 -17.02 17.54 4.89
CA ALA A 138 -15.57 17.62 4.86
C ALA A 138 -15.01 17.43 3.43
N LEU A 139 -15.59 16.49 2.67
CA LEU A 139 -15.28 16.28 1.25
C LEU A 139 -15.65 17.50 0.41
N ALA A 140 -16.85 18.06 0.60
CA ALA A 140 -17.32 19.24 -0.11
C ALA A 140 -16.42 20.46 0.18
N ALA A 141 -16.03 20.66 1.45
CA ALA A 141 -15.11 21.73 1.85
C ALA A 141 -13.72 21.54 1.22
N GLY A 142 -13.18 20.32 1.25
CA GLY A 142 -11.92 19.98 0.59
C GLY A 142 -11.97 20.25 -0.92
N LEU A 143 -13.03 19.81 -1.60
CA LEU A 143 -13.23 20.05 -3.04
C LEU A 143 -13.37 21.54 -3.36
N ALA A 144 -14.07 22.30 -2.51
CA ALA A 144 -14.18 23.74 -2.65
C ALA A 144 -12.81 24.42 -2.51
N ALA A 145 -12.01 24.03 -1.52
CA ALA A 145 -10.66 24.56 -1.33
C ALA A 145 -9.75 24.27 -2.52
N GLU A 146 -9.76 23.04 -3.02
CA GLU A 146 -9.05 22.67 -4.23
C GLU A 146 -9.51 23.47 -5.45
N PHE A 147 -10.83 23.63 -5.62
CA PHE A 147 -11.38 24.40 -6.72
C PHE A 147 -10.88 25.86 -6.67
N VAL A 148 -10.88 26.49 -5.49
CA VAL A 148 -10.36 27.84 -5.29
C VAL A 148 -8.86 27.91 -5.62
N VAL A 149 -8.05 27.00 -5.09
CA VAL A 149 -6.61 26.95 -5.36
C VAL A 149 -6.33 26.74 -6.85
N ASN A 150 -7.03 25.80 -7.49
CA ASN A 150 -6.89 25.55 -8.93
C ASN A 150 -7.34 26.76 -9.76
N ARG A 151 -8.38 27.48 -9.34
CA ARG A 151 -8.84 28.69 -10.03
C ARG A 151 -7.82 29.83 -9.90
N LEU A 152 -7.24 30.04 -8.72
CA LEU A 152 -6.19 31.05 -8.51
C LEU A 152 -4.91 30.68 -9.27
N ALA A 153 -4.49 29.42 -9.22
CA ALA A 153 -3.31 28.93 -9.93
C ALA A 153 -3.46 29.01 -11.46
N ARG A 154 -4.69 28.98 -11.99
CA ARG A 154 -4.95 29.19 -13.43
C ARG A 154 -4.66 30.62 -13.88
N ALA A 155 -4.80 31.62 -12.99
CA ALA A 155 -4.47 33.01 -13.29
C ALA A 155 -2.96 33.24 -13.40
N TRP A 156 -2.16 32.39 -12.76
CA TRP A 156 -0.69 32.40 -12.85
C TRP A 156 -0.14 31.61 -14.04
N ARG A 157 -0.99 31.24 -15.00
CA ARG A 157 -0.52 30.72 -16.28
C ARG A 157 0.14 31.85 -17.06
N GLY A 158 1.43 32.08 -16.81
CA GLY A 158 2.30 32.68 -17.81
C GLY A 158 2.10 31.90 -19.10
N GLN A 159 1.80 32.60 -20.19
CA GLN A 159 1.65 32.01 -21.51
C GLN A 159 3.01 31.45 -21.93
N VAL A 160 3.34 30.24 -21.48
CA VAL A 160 4.37 29.44 -22.13
C VAL A 160 3.70 28.95 -23.41
N ALA A 161 3.68 29.83 -24.41
CA ALA A 161 3.38 29.43 -25.77
C ALA A 161 4.46 28.41 -26.14
N LEU A 162 4.05 27.14 -26.31
CA LEU A 162 4.89 26.18 -27.01
C LEU A 162 5.16 26.81 -28.37
N GLY A 163 6.40 27.23 -28.60
CA GLY A 163 6.81 27.78 -29.89
C GLY A 163 6.61 26.73 -30.99
N ALA A 164 6.78 27.15 -32.24
CA ALA A 164 6.61 26.27 -33.41
C ALA A 164 7.48 25.00 -33.38
N GLU A 165 8.60 25.01 -32.63
CA GLU A 165 9.39 23.82 -32.28
C GLU A 165 9.57 23.73 -30.75
N PRO A 166 8.76 22.93 -30.04
CA PRO A 166 8.89 22.78 -28.61
C PRO A 166 10.13 21.95 -28.25
N ASP A 167 11.15 22.61 -27.70
CA ASP A 167 12.32 21.94 -27.09
C ASP A 167 11.88 21.11 -25.86
N LEU A 168 12.55 19.97 -25.62
CA LEU A 168 12.23 19.03 -24.54
C LEU A 168 12.19 19.72 -23.17
N ALA A 169 13.11 20.66 -22.93
CA ALA A 169 13.16 21.41 -21.68
C ALA A 169 11.95 22.34 -21.50
N SER A 170 11.39 22.88 -22.60
CA SER A 170 10.17 23.70 -22.55
C SER A 170 8.94 22.86 -22.22
N THR A 171 8.80 21.69 -22.83
CA THR A 171 7.74 20.70 -22.55
C THR A 171 7.81 20.21 -21.11
N LEU A 172 9.01 19.85 -20.63
CA LEU A 172 9.19 19.37 -19.27
C LEU A 172 8.84 20.43 -18.22
N ARG A 173 9.27 21.69 -18.41
CA ARG A 173 8.90 22.81 -17.52
C ARG A 173 7.41 23.08 -17.51
N TYR A 174 6.76 23.02 -18.67
CA TYR A 174 5.31 23.17 -18.78
C TYR A 174 4.57 22.07 -18.02
N LEU A 175 4.94 20.81 -18.26
CA LEU A 175 4.35 19.64 -17.61
C LEU A 175 4.57 19.67 -16.11
N PHE A 176 5.80 19.98 -15.67
CA PHE A 176 6.12 20.06 -14.26
C PHE A 176 5.34 21.18 -13.57
N GLY A 177 5.23 22.36 -14.19
CA GLY A 177 4.40 23.44 -13.68
C GLY A 177 2.92 23.06 -13.59
N ARG A 178 2.40 22.30 -14.57
CA ARG A 178 1.03 21.75 -14.52
C ARG A 178 0.87 20.75 -13.38
N PHE A 179 1.81 19.84 -13.23
CA PHE A 179 1.82 18.82 -12.18
C PHE A 179 1.89 19.44 -10.78
N ILE A 180 2.77 20.42 -10.55
CA ILE A 180 2.88 21.12 -9.26
C ILE A 180 1.58 21.85 -8.90
N ARG A 181 0.92 22.51 -9.86
CA ARG A 181 -0.37 23.17 -9.62
C ARG A 181 -1.46 22.17 -9.25
N GLU A 182 -1.49 21.03 -9.93
CA GLU A 182 -2.43 19.96 -9.61
C GLU A 182 -2.16 19.37 -8.23
N LEU A 183 -0.89 19.13 -7.90
CA LEU A 183 -0.47 18.64 -6.59
C LEU A 183 -0.84 19.65 -5.49
N LEU A 184 -0.66 20.95 -5.73
CA LEU A 184 -1.03 22.01 -4.80
C LEU A 184 -2.54 22.00 -4.51
N GLY A 185 -3.37 21.85 -5.55
CA GLY A 185 -4.82 21.69 -5.38
C GLY A 185 -5.16 20.45 -4.55
N LEU A 186 -4.52 19.31 -4.82
CA LEU A 186 -4.73 18.06 -4.08
C LEU A 186 -4.25 18.12 -2.62
N VAL A 187 -3.16 18.86 -2.36
CA VAL A 187 -2.66 19.13 -1.00
C VAL A 187 -3.63 20.02 -0.25
N ALA A 188 -4.15 21.08 -0.89
CA ALA A 188 -5.17 21.95 -0.30
C ALA A 188 -6.46 21.18 0.02
N PHE A 189 -6.91 20.31 -0.90
CA PHE A 189 -8.01 19.37 -0.67
C PHE A 189 -7.77 18.55 0.60
N TYR A 190 -6.60 17.89 0.71
CA TYR A 190 -6.30 17.01 1.82
C TYR A 190 -6.19 17.74 3.16
N ILE A 191 -5.54 18.91 3.18
CA ILE A 191 -5.41 19.73 4.39
C ILE A 191 -6.80 20.16 4.88
N VAL A 192 -7.64 20.73 4.00
CA VAL A 192 -8.97 21.22 4.39
C VAL A 192 -9.89 20.06 4.77
N LEU A 193 -9.86 18.96 4.02
CA LEU A 193 -10.58 17.74 4.37
C LEU A 193 -10.19 17.25 5.76
N ARG A 194 -8.89 17.22 6.08
CA ARG A 194 -8.40 16.74 7.38
C ARG A 194 -8.77 17.71 8.50
N THR A 195 -8.65 19.02 8.31
CA THR A 195 -8.99 20.01 9.34
C THR A 195 -10.49 20.02 9.63
N VAL A 196 -11.33 20.05 8.59
CA VAL A 196 -12.79 19.99 8.73
C VAL A 196 -13.23 18.63 9.28
N GLY A 197 -12.60 17.55 8.81
CA GLY A 197 -12.88 16.21 9.30
C GLY A 197 -12.57 16.05 10.79
N LEU A 198 -11.42 16.54 11.25
CA LEU A 198 -11.04 16.54 12.68
C LEU A 198 -11.93 17.44 13.54
N ALA A 199 -12.52 18.50 12.95
CA ALA A 199 -13.41 19.40 13.66
C ALA A 199 -14.85 18.87 13.78
N LEU A 200 -15.34 18.12 12.79
CA LEU A 200 -16.72 17.64 12.74
C LEU A 200 -16.90 16.20 13.23
N LEU A 201 -15.96 15.30 12.93
CA LEU A 201 -16.11 13.88 13.24
C LEU A 201 -15.56 13.53 14.63
N SER A 202 -16.24 12.62 15.32
CA SER A 202 -15.74 12.07 16.58
C SER A 202 -14.52 11.17 16.34
N PRO A 203 -13.65 10.94 17.36
CA PRO A 203 -12.51 10.04 17.23
C PRO A 203 -12.87 8.66 16.67
N GLN A 204 -14.02 8.12 17.10
CA GLN A 204 -14.51 6.83 16.63
C GLN A 204 -14.96 6.86 15.15
N GLN A 205 -15.60 7.94 14.71
CA GLN A 205 -15.97 8.12 13.30
C GLN A 205 -14.74 8.28 12.40
N ILE A 206 -13.68 8.94 12.90
CA ILE A 206 -12.42 9.14 12.18
C ILE A 206 -11.72 7.81 11.87
N VAL A 207 -11.79 6.82 12.77
CA VAL A 207 -11.21 5.47 12.55
C VAL A 207 -11.72 4.84 11.26
N PHE A 208 -13.00 5.08 10.92
CA PHE A 208 -13.59 4.62 9.65
C PHE A 208 -13.37 5.60 8.50
N ALA A 209 -13.71 6.88 8.70
CA ALA A 209 -13.79 7.87 7.63
C ALA A 209 -12.42 8.25 7.06
N ALA A 210 -11.37 8.34 7.90
CA ALA A 210 -10.06 8.77 7.44
C ALA A 210 -9.40 7.73 6.50
N PRO A 211 -9.36 6.42 6.81
CA PRO A 211 -8.91 5.41 5.86
C PRO A 211 -9.77 5.36 4.59
N ALA A 212 -11.10 5.46 4.72
CA ALA A 212 -12.01 5.43 3.57
C ALA A 212 -11.67 6.55 2.57
N VAL A 213 -11.61 7.80 3.03
CA VAL A 213 -11.33 8.92 2.13
C VAL A 213 -9.89 8.91 1.63
N THR A 214 -8.93 8.56 2.48
CA THR A 214 -7.51 8.58 2.09
C THR A 214 -7.22 7.50 1.04
N LEU A 215 -7.68 6.27 1.26
CA LEU A 215 -7.37 5.12 0.40
C LEU A 215 -8.24 5.08 -0.87
N LEU A 216 -9.52 5.48 -0.78
CA LEU A 216 -10.46 5.33 -1.89
C LEU A 216 -10.60 6.60 -2.74
N ILE A 217 -10.25 7.78 -2.20
CA ILE A 217 -10.41 9.06 -2.90
C ILE A 217 -9.06 9.73 -3.11
N TRP A 218 -8.32 10.01 -2.04
CA TRP A 218 -7.08 10.79 -2.17
C TRP A 218 -5.99 10.05 -2.95
N LEU A 219 -5.73 8.78 -2.61
CA LEU A 219 -4.66 7.99 -3.22
C LEU A 219 -4.87 7.75 -4.73
N PRO A 220 -6.07 7.36 -5.23
CA PRO A 220 -6.31 7.23 -6.67
C PRO A 220 -6.20 8.57 -7.41
N ARG A 221 -6.56 9.69 -6.77
CA ARG A 221 -6.40 11.02 -7.36
C ARG A 221 -4.94 11.43 -7.49
N LEU A 222 -4.11 11.11 -6.49
CA LEU A 222 -2.66 11.30 -6.56
C LEU A 222 -2.06 10.45 -7.68
N ALA A 223 -2.45 9.17 -7.78
CA ALA A 223 -2.02 8.30 -8.86
C ALA A 223 -2.44 8.84 -10.23
N ALA A 224 -3.66 9.38 -10.36
CA ALA A 224 -4.13 10.01 -11.59
C ALA A 224 -3.33 11.26 -11.96
N ALA A 225 -2.91 12.07 -10.98
CA ALA A 225 -2.06 13.24 -11.22
C ALA A 225 -0.67 12.83 -11.73
N LEU A 226 -0.06 11.84 -11.07
CA LEU A 226 1.23 11.26 -11.49
C LEU A 226 1.14 10.63 -12.89
N ALA A 227 0.10 9.85 -13.15
CA ALA A 227 -0.12 9.22 -14.45
C ALA A 227 -0.38 10.27 -15.55
N ARG A 228 -1.09 11.37 -15.26
CA ARG A 228 -1.28 12.47 -16.22
C ARG A 228 0.00 13.25 -16.51
N PHE A 229 0.90 13.36 -15.54
CA PHE A 229 2.23 13.96 -15.74
C PHE A 229 3.12 13.10 -16.65
N VAL A 230 3.12 11.78 -16.47
CA VAL A 230 3.99 10.87 -17.24
C VAL A 230 3.40 10.53 -18.62
N LEU A 231 2.13 10.13 -18.67
CA LEU A 231 1.50 9.57 -19.87
C LEU A 231 0.79 10.62 -20.73
N SER A 232 0.42 11.77 -20.16
CA SER A 232 -0.34 12.84 -20.84
C SER A 232 -1.40 12.30 -21.82
N PRO A 233 -2.41 11.53 -21.35
CA PRO A 233 -3.29 10.73 -22.23
C PRO A 233 -4.20 11.57 -23.15
N ALA A 234 -4.29 12.88 -22.92
CA ALA A 234 -5.09 13.81 -23.71
C ALA A 234 -4.26 14.74 -24.62
N GLN A 235 -2.94 14.80 -24.45
CA GLN A 235 -2.04 15.71 -25.19
C GLN A 235 -0.79 14.92 -25.61
N PRO A 236 -0.82 14.25 -26.78
CA PRO A 236 0.25 13.36 -27.25
C PRO A 236 1.60 14.08 -27.39
N GLU A 237 1.56 15.35 -27.82
CA GLU A 237 2.73 16.23 -28.00
C GLU A 237 3.51 16.52 -26.70
N LEU A 238 2.88 16.32 -25.54
CA LEU A 238 3.49 16.53 -24.22
C LEU A 238 3.74 15.21 -23.48
N ARG A 239 3.70 14.07 -24.17
CA ARG A 239 3.96 12.77 -23.55
C ARG A 239 5.46 12.61 -23.28
N LEU A 240 5.82 12.26 -22.04
CA LEU A 240 7.21 12.00 -21.65
C LEU A 240 7.72 10.62 -22.10
N VAL A 241 6.79 9.74 -22.48
CA VAL A 241 7.06 8.36 -22.91
C VAL A 241 6.73 8.19 -24.40
N ASN A 242 7.48 7.33 -25.09
CA ASN A 242 7.14 6.96 -26.46
C ASN A 242 6.09 5.86 -26.41
N LEU A 243 4.84 6.20 -26.71
CA LEU A 243 3.73 5.28 -26.61
C LEU A 243 2.62 5.81 -27.51
N ASP A 244 1.80 4.93 -28.08
CA ASP A 244 0.60 5.35 -28.80
C ASP A 244 -0.51 5.90 -27.87
N ASP A 245 -1.40 6.73 -28.43
CA ASP A 245 -2.51 7.34 -27.71
C ASP A 245 -3.46 6.32 -27.09
N HIS A 246 -3.67 5.21 -27.79
CA HIS A 246 -4.46 4.08 -27.31
C HIS A 246 -3.87 3.54 -26.01
N TRP A 247 -2.58 3.17 -26.04
CA TRP A 247 -1.89 2.60 -24.88
C TRP A 247 -1.74 3.61 -23.73
N ALA A 248 -1.57 4.90 -24.03
CA ALA A 248 -1.42 5.92 -22.99
C ALA A 248 -2.72 6.07 -22.19
N ARG A 249 -3.85 6.02 -22.88
CA ARG A 249 -5.17 6.02 -22.27
C ARG A 249 -5.47 4.72 -21.53
N TYR A 250 -5.11 3.58 -22.12
CA TYR A 250 -5.26 2.27 -21.50
C TYR A 250 -4.52 2.20 -20.15
N LEU A 251 -3.21 2.49 -20.17
CA LEU A 251 -2.35 2.48 -18.98
C LEU A 251 -2.80 3.50 -17.95
N TYR A 252 -3.23 4.70 -18.36
CA TYR A 252 -3.76 5.70 -17.44
C TYR A 252 -4.93 5.15 -16.59
N HIS A 253 -5.95 4.58 -17.25
CA HIS A 253 -7.12 4.05 -16.53
C HIS A 253 -6.77 2.84 -15.66
N HIS A 254 -5.90 1.95 -16.17
CA HIS A 254 -5.56 0.72 -15.46
C HIS A 254 -4.63 0.96 -14.27
N LEU A 255 -3.69 1.91 -14.36
CA LEU A 255 -2.84 2.32 -13.23
C LEU A 255 -3.67 2.98 -12.11
N VAL A 256 -4.60 3.86 -12.46
CA VAL A 256 -5.51 4.48 -11.47
C VAL A 256 -6.43 3.43 -10.86
N GLY A 257 -6.96 2.52 -11.69
CA GLY A 257 -7.78 1.39 -11.23
C GLY A 257 -7.01 0.43 -10.32
N LEU A 258 -5.74 0.17 -10.60
CA LEU A 258 -4.86 -0.67 -9.79
C LEU A 258 -4.65 -0.05 -8.40
N VAL A 259 -4.36 1.25 -8.33
CA VAL A 259 -4.22 1.97 -7.05
C VAL A 259 -5.54 1.96 -6.28
N LEU A 260 -6.67 2.10 -6.96
CA LEU A 260 -7.99 1.98 -6.34
C LEU A 260 -8.23 0.57 -5.79
N LEU A 261 -7.89 -0.49 -6.53
CA LEU A 261 -8.02 -1.88 -6.09
C LEU A 261 -7.16 -2.15 -4.84
N ILE A 262 -5.92 -1.67 -4.82
CA ILE A 262 -5.04 -1.75 -3.65
C ILE A 262 -5.65 -0.98 -2.46
N GLY A 263 -6.20 0.22 -2.72
CA GLY A 263 -6.88 1.04 -1.72
C GLY A 263 -8.10 0.34 -1.11
N ILE A 264 -8.93 -0.31 -1.94
CA ILE A 264 -10.07 -1.11 -1.49
C ILE A 264 -9.60 -2.27 -0.61
N GLY A 265 -8.60 -3.04 -1.06
CA GLY A 265 -8.08 -4.16 -0.28
C GLY A 265 -7.54 -3.73 1.08
N ARG A 266 -6.73 -2.65 1.12
CA ARG A 266 -6.23 -2.06 2.37
C ARG A 266 -7.35 -1.56 3.27
N PHE A 267 -8.38 -0.92 2.70
CA PHE A 267 -9.53 -0.42 3.44
C PHE A 267 -10.34 -1.54 4.07
N VAL A 268 -10.68 -2.59 3.31
CA VAL A 268 -11.45 -3.73 3.80
C VAL A 268 -10.69 -4.49 4.89
N VAL A 269 -9.39 -4.74 4.70
CA VAL A 269 -8.56 -5.38 5.73
C VAL A 269 -8.50 -4.51 7.00
N GLY A 270 -8.29 -3.20 6.86
CA GLY A 270 -8.28 -2.26 7.99
C GLY A 270 -9.63 -2.19 8.71
N PHE A 271 -10.73 -2.19 7.96
CA PHE A 271 -12.10 -2.22 8.48
C PHE A 271 -12.34 -3.49 9.32
N ASN A 272 -11.96 -4.65 8.80
CA ASN A 272 -12.11 -5.92 9.52
C ASN A 272 -11.36 -5.93 10.85
N ILE A 273 -10.11 -5.47 10.86
CA ILE A 273 -9.29 -5.37 12.08
C ILE A 273 -9.96 -4.43 13.08
N ALA A 274 -10.40 -3.25 12.63
CA ALA A 274 -11.02 -2.25 13.49
C ALA A 274 -12.33 -2.72 14.13
N TYR A 275 -13.06 -3.64 13.48
CA TYR A 275 -14.34 -4.16 13.96
C TYR A 275 -14.28 -5.64 14.39
N GLY A 276 -13.10 -6.11 14.80
CA GLY A 276 -12.95 -7.35 15.57
C GLY A 276 -12.85 -8.64 14.74
N VAL A 277 -12.44 -8.54 13.48
CA VAL A 277 -12.14 -9.69 12.62
C VAL A 277 -10.63 -9.78 12.38
N PRO A 278 -9.94 -10.79 12.94
CA PRO A 278 -8.50 -10.98 12.74
C PRO A 278 -8.13 -11.22 11.27
N ILE A 279 -6.95 -10.72 10.87
CA ILE A 279 -6.40 -10.85 9.50
C ILE A 279 -6.33 -12.31 9.04
N THR A 280 -6.03 -13.24 9.97
CA THR A 280 -5.82 -14.65 9.69
C THR A 280 -7.11 -15.44 9.51
N GLU A 281 -8.25 -14.95 10.01
CA GLU A 281 -9.54 -15.66 9.99
C GLU A 281 -10.09 -15.75 8.57
N THR A 282 -10.15 -14.63 7.85
CA THR A 282 -10.75 -14.58 6.50
C THR A 282 -9.74 -14.79 5.39
N ARG A 283 -8.45 -14.54 5.68
CA ARG A 283 -7.39 -14.46 4.65
C ARG A 283 -7.75 -13.53 3.49
N ILE A 284 -8.61 -12.54 3.72
CA ILE A 284 -9.09 -11.65 2.65
C ILE A 284 -7.97 -10.82 2.01
N ALA A 285 -6.92 -10.52 2.80
CA ALA A 285 -5.71 -9.88 2.30
C ALA A 285 -5.00 -10.71 1.21
N PHE A 286 -5.03 -12.05 1.31
CA PHE A 286 -4.50 -12.94 0.27
C PHE A 286 -5.28 -12.76 -1.02
N TRP A 287 -6.62 -12.78 -0.97
CA TRP A 287 -7.48 -12.64 -2.15
C TRP A 287 -7.30 -11.28 -2.85
N PHE A 288 -7.21 -10.19 -2.08
CA PHE A 288 -6.91 -8.88 -2.66
C PHE A 288 -5.50 -8.83 -3.26
N SER A 289 -4.50 -9.42 -2.59
CA SER A 289 -3.14 -9.52 -3.12
C SER A 289 -3.15 -10.30 -4.45
N THR A 290 -3.77 -11.48 -4.49
CA THR A 290 -3.91 -12.27 -5.72
C THR A 290 -4.64 -11.50 -6.81
N ALA A 291 -5.74 -10.81 -6.49
CA ALA A 291 -6.47 -9.99 -7.47
C ALA A 291 -5.59 -8.87 -8.06
N VAL A 292 -4.76 -8.23 -7.24
CA VAL A 292 -3.78 -7.22 -7.70
C VAL A 292 -2.77 -7.85 -8.66
N HIS A 293 -2.17 -8.99 -8.32
CA HIS A 293 -1.18 -9.66 -9.18
C HIS A 293 -1.80 -10.14 -10.50
N VAL A 294 -2.97 -10.79 -10.45
CA VAL A 294 -3.73 -11.20 -11.64
C VAL A 294 -4.06 -9.99 -12.51
N TYR A 295 -4.45 -8.86 -11.91
CA TYR A 295 -4.77 -7.65 -12.66
C TYR A 295 -3.53 -7.01 -13.29
N VAL A 296 -2.39 -6.99 -12.60
CA VAL A 296 -1.11 -6.54 -13.18
C VAL A 296 -0.70 -7.45 -14.34
N GLY A 297 -0.79 -8.77 -14.17
CA GLY A 297 -0.52 -9.73 -15.24
C GLY A 297 -1.44 -9.51 -16.46
N PHE A 298 -2.73 -9.25 -16.23
CA PHE A 298 -3.68 -8.89 -17.27
C PHE A 298 -3.31 -7.59 -18.02
N ILE A 299 -2.90 -6.54 -17.28
CA ILE A 299 -2.44 -5.28 -17.86
C ILE A 299 -1.19 -5.50 -18.71
N ALA A 300 -0.19 -6.23 -18.18
CA ALA A 300 1.06 -6.51 -18.86
C ALA A 300 0.87 -7.36 -20.13
N TRP A 301 -0.01 -8.37 -20.05
CA TRP A 301 -0.38 -9.20 -21.19
C TRP A 301 -1.03 -8.39 -22.31
N THR A 302 -1.98 -7.52 -21.93
CA THR A 302 -2.76 -6.74 -22.89
C THR A 302 -1.90 -5.63 -23.50
N ALA A 303 -1.15 -4.89 -22.69
CA ALA A 303 -0.33 -3.76 -23.12
C ALA A 303 1.08 -4.15 -23.62
N ARG A 304 1.32 -5.42 -23.95
CA ARG A 304 2.64 -5.92 -24.37
C ARG A 304 3.25 -5.11 -25.53
N ASP A 305 2.43 -4.73 -26.50
CA ASP A 305 2.88 -3.99 -27.68
C ASP A 305 3.22 -2.53 -27.30
N GLY A 306 2.43 -1.92 -26.41
CA GLY A 306 2.74 -0.61 -25.84
C GLY A 306 4.00 -0.64 -24.96
N LEU A 307 4.21 -1.69 -24.16
CA LEU A 307 5.43 -1.86 -23.36
C LEU A 307 6.67 -2.04 -24.23
N TYR A 308 6.53 -2.73 -25.37
CA TYR A 308 7.59 -2.84 -26.37
C TYR A 308 7.97 -1.47 -26.94
N GLU A 309 6.99 -0.68 -27.40
CA GLU A 309 7.22 0.68 -27.93
C GLU A 309 7.86 1.63 -26.90
N LEU A 310 7.41 1.51 -25.65
CA LEU A 310 7.91 2.28 -24.52
C LEU A 310 9.40 2.04 -24.26
N ILE A 311 9.85 0.79 -24.37
CA ILE A 311 11.25 0.40 -24.14
C ILE A 311 12.11 0.74 -25.36
N LEU A 312 11.59 0.49 -26.55
CA LEU A 312 12.31 0.73 -27.80
C LEU A 312 12.61 2.21 -28.02
N GLY A 313 11.76 3.11 -27.51
CA GLY A 313 11.99 4.55 -27.59
C GLY A 313 12.02 5.08 -29.03
N ARG A 314 12.51 6.33 -29.19
CA ARG A 314 12.59 7.03 -30.50
C ARG A 314 13.99 7.08 -31.09
N ASP A 315 14.94 6.33 -30.53
CA ASP A 315 16.31 6.33 -31.05
C ASP A 315 16.32 5.74 -32.47
N PRO A 316 16.83 6.47 -33.49
CA PRO A 316 17.01 5.93 -34.83
C PRO A 316 18.15 4.91 -34.90
N ASP A 317 19.15 4.98 -34.01
CA ASP A 317 20.32 4.11 -34.00
C ASP A 317 20.11 2.93 -33.06
N ARG A 318 19.20 2.03 -33.45
CA ARG A 318 18.82 0.86 -32.64
C ARG A 318 19.80 -0.28 -32.83
N THR A 319 20.32 -0.82 -31.73
CA THR A 319 21.11 -2.05 -31.79
C THR A 319 20.21 -3.29 -31.75
N ALA A 320 20.69 -4.41 -32.30
CA ALA A 320 19.97 -5.69 -32.22
C ALA A 320 19.71 -6.13 -30.77
N PHE A 321 20.52 -5.68 -29.82
CA PHE A 321 20.33 -5.92 -28.39
C PHE A 321 19.13 -5.17 -27.83
N ASP A 322 18.92 -3.90 -28.22
CA ASP A 322 17.80 -3.08 -27.76
C ASP A 322 16.45 -3.66 -28.21
N GLU A 323 16.37 -4.13 -29.45
CA GLU A 323 15.18 -4.81 -29.98
C GLU A 323 14.89 -6.13 -29.27
N ALA A 324 15.94 -6.90 -28.94
CA ALA A 324 15.80 -8.14 -28.20
C ALA A 324 15.27 -7.87 -26.79
N VAL A 325 15.85 -6.91 -26.06
CA VAL A 325 15.40 -6.55 -24.71
C VAL A 325 13.95 -6.06 -24.73
N ALA A 326 13.59 -5.17 -25.66
CA ALA A 326 12.22 -4.68 -25.80
C ALA A 326 11.23 -5.82 -26.05
N ARG A 327 11.60 -6.83 -26.87
CA ARG A 327 10.74 -7.98 -27.20
C ARG A 327 10.55 -8.93 -26.01
N TYR A 328 11.59 -9.17 -25.22
CA TYR A 328 11.52 -10.13 -24.10
C TYR A 328 10.99 -9.51 -22.80
N TYR A 329 11.07 -8.19 -22.64
CA TYR A 329 10.67 -7.54 -21.39
C TYR A 329 9.18 -7.76 -21.00
N PRO A 330 8.19 -7.68 -21.90
CA PRO A 330 6.80 -7.97 -21.55
C PRO A 330 6.62 -9.39 -20.99
N HIS A 331 7.33 -10.37 -21.55
CA HIS A 331 7.31 -11.75 -21.07
C HIS A 331 8.00 -11.91 -19.72
N PHE A 332 9.09 -11.19 -19.48
CA PHE A 332 9.74 -11.15 -18.17
C PHE A 332 8.81 -10.55 -17.10
N ALA A 333 8.14 -9.43 -17.41
CA ALA A 333 7.17 -8.81 -16.51
C ALA A 333 6.01 -9.75 -16.16
N LEU A 334 5.52 -10.52 -17.14
CA LEU A 334 4.51 -11.57 -16.93
C LEU A 334 5.01 -12.72 -16.06
N ALA A 335 6.28 -13.11 -16.17
CA ALA A 335 6.84 -14.19 -15.36
C ALA A 335 7.07 -13.80 -13.89
N LEU A 336 7.24 -12.50 -13.61
CA LEU A 336 7.49 -11.97 -12.26
C LEU A 336 6.20 -11.62 -11.50
N THR A 337 5.06 -11.53 -12.20
CA THR A 337 3.76 -11.09 -11.64
C THR A 337 2.92 -12.25 -11.16
#